data_AF-A0A1E7XB39-F1
#
_entry.id   AF-A0A1E7XB39-F1
#
_cell.length_a   1.000
_cell.length_b   1.000
_cell.length_c   1.000
_cell.angle_alpha   90.00
_cell.angle_beta   90.00
_cell.angle_gamma   90.00
#
_symmetry.space_group_name_H-M   'P 1'
#
loop_
_entity.id
_entity.type
_entity.pdbx_description
1 polymer ?
#
loop_
_entity_poly.entity_id
_entity_poly.type
_entity_poly.pdbx_seq_one_letter_code
_entity_poly.pdbx_strand_id
1 'polypeptide(L)' 'MTMQQLRDRMIQYLTITIPLGTLIVSILALCYFMWWNGDHSTGALIYSLIPFIMGILISIPGWFWKREAQKHDNKQK' A
#
# COMPACT_ATOMS: atom_id res chain seq x y z
N MET A 1 -20.23 0.58 -16.51
CA MET A 1 -18.83 0.66 -16.04
C MET A 1 -17.98 0.07 -17.15
N THR A 2 -17.08 0.84 -17.76
CA THR A 2 -16.26 0.34 -18.88
C THR A 2 -15.03 -0.40 -18.34
N MET A 3 -14.44 -1.32 -19.12
CA MET A 3 -13.24 -2.06 -18.70
C MET A 3 -12.06 -1.16 -18.34
N GLN A 4 -11.94 0.02 -18.96
CA GLN A 4 -10.95 1.06 -18.59
C GLN A 4 -11.20 1.61 -17.17
N GLN A 5 -12.45 1.94 -16.82
CA GLN A 5 -12.78 2.45 -15.48
C GLN A 5 -12.50 1.43 -14.38
N LEU A 6 -12.68 0.15 -14.68
CA LEU A 6 -12.44 -0.95 -13.73
C LEU A 6 -10.93 -1.14 -13.50
N ARG A 7 -10.14 -1.09 -14.58
CA ARG A 7 -8.67 -1.09 -14.53
C ARG A 7 -8.12 0.08 -13.73
N ASP A 8 -8.59 1.30 -13.98
CA ASP A 8 -8.10 2.50 -13.27
C ASP A 8 -8.41 2.44 -11.77
N ARG A 9 -9.58 1.92 -11.39
CA ARG A 9 -9.92 1.68 -9.98
C ARG A 9 -9.04 0.62 -9.35
N MET A 10 -8.75 -0.49 -10.03
CA MET A 10 -7.84 -1.53 -9.52
C MET A 10 -6.42 -0.97 -9.30
N ILE A 11 -5.90 -0.21 -10.27
CA ILE A 11 -4.59 0.43 -10.17
C ILE A 11 -4.57 1.41 -9.00
N GLN A 12 -5.61 2.22 -8.83
CA GLN A 12 -5.73 3.15 -7.70
C GLN A 12 -5.77 2.41 -6.36
N TYR A 13 -6.53 1.31 -6.25
CA TYR A 13 -6.58 0.48 -5.05
C TYR A 13 -5.21 -0.08 -4.69
N LEU A 14 -4.50 -0.65 -5.68
CA LEU A 14 -3.19 -1.26 -5.47
C LEU A 14 -2.12 -0.24 -5.12
N THR A 15 -2.24 0.96 -5.69
CA THR A 15 -1.25 2.04 -5.56
C THR A 15 -1.43 2.87 -4.30
N ILE A 16 -2.67 3.10 -3.85
CA ILE A 16 -2.98 4.07 -2.79
C ILE A 16 -3.61 3.37 -1.60
N THR A 17 -4.70 2.63 -1.82
CA THR A 17 -5.50 2.04 -0.73
C THR A 17 -4.72 0.97 0.03
N ILE A 18 -3.96 0.12 -0.67
CA ILE A 18 -3.15 -0.91 -0.03
C ILE A 18 -2.07 -0.29 0.89
N PRO A 19 -1.19 0.63 0.42
CA PRO A 19 -0.22 1.30 1.29
C PRO A 19 -0.84 1.99 2.51
N LEU A 20 -1.95 2.71 2.31
CA LEU A 20 -2.66 3.38 3.40
C LEU A 20 -3.21 2.38 4.42
N GLY A 21 -3.82 1.29 3.97
CA GLY A 21 -4.32 0.24 4.86
C GLY A 21 -3.20 -0.39 5.66
N THR A 22 -2.08 -0.72 5.01
CA THR A 22 -0.92 -1.31 5.70
C THR A 22 -0.22 -0.35 6.66
N LEU A 23 -0.22 0.96 6.37
CA LEU A 23 0.26 1.99 7.29
C LEU A 23 -0.60 2.02 8.57
N ILE A 24 -1.93 2.00 8.42
CA ILE A 24 -2.86 1.99 9.57
C ILE A 24 -2.64 0.75 10.43
N VAL A 25 -2.48 -0.42 9.80
CA VAL A 25 -2.18 -1.68 10.52
C VAL A 25 -0.83 -1.61 11.24
N SER A 26 0.18 -1.00 10.62
CA SER A 26 1.50 -0.78 11.24
C SER A 26 1.41 0.11 12.49
N ILE A 27 0.61 1.19 12.44
CA ILE A 27 0.36 2.07 13.58
C ILE A 27 -0.41 1.34 14.68
N LEU A 28 -1.45 0.57 14.33
CA LEU A 28 -2.18 -0.25 15.30
C LEU A 28 -1.29 -1.28 15.98
N ALA A 29 -0.39 -1.92 15.25
CA ALA A 29 0.59 -2.85 15.80
C ALA A 29 1.54 -2.14 16.77
N LEU A 30 2.05 -0.94 16.43
CA LEU A 30 2.85 -0.12 17.33
C LEU A 30 2.09 0.18 18.63
N CYS A 31 0.84 0.63 18.53
CA CYS A 31 0.00 0.90 19.69
C CYS A 31 -0.22 -0.36 20.54
N TYR A 32 -0.44 -1.51 19.91
CA TYR A 32 -0.59 -2.78 20.63
C TYR A 32 0.68 -3.15 21.41
N PHE A 33 1.84 -3.13 20.76
CA PHE A 33 3.09 -3.51 21.43
C PHE A 33 3.48 -2.52 22.53
N MET A 34 3.41 -1.22 22.25
CA MET A 34 3.83 -0.19 23.20
C MET A 34 2.85 0.01 24.36
N TRP A 35 1.54 -0.03 24.11
CA TRP A 35 0.53 0.29 25.12
C TRP A 35 -0.06 -0.94 25.82
N TRP A 36 -0.42 -1.97 25.05
CA TRP A 36 -1.09 -3.15 25.60
C TRP A 36 -0.10 -4.17 26.15
N ASN A 37 0.96 -4.45 25.40
CA ASN A 37 1.98 -5.42 25.78
C ASN A 37 3.10 -4.82 26.64
N GLY A 38 3.25 -3.48 26.64
CA GLY A 38 4.34 -2.78 27.33
C GLY A 38 5.74 -3.12 26.78
N ASP A 39 5.81 -3.68 25.57
CA ASP A 39 7.06 -4.12 24.95
C ASP A 39 7.61 -3.01 24.06
N HIS A 40 8.70 -2.39 24.51
CA HIS A 40 9.43 -1.35 23.81
C HIS A 40 10.70 -1.88 23.11
N SER A 41 10.82 -3.20 22.98
CA SER A 41 11.95 -3.83 22.30
C SER A 41 12.06 -3.37 20.84
N THR A 42 13.29 -3.25 20.37
CA THR A 42 13.60 -3.01 18.95
C THR A 42 12.96 -4.07 18.04
N GLY A 43 12.75 -5.29 18.54
CA GLY A 43 12.06 -6.36 17.81
C GLY A 43 10.59 -6.04 17.53
N ALA A 44 9.85 -5.50 18.51
CA ALA A 44 8.45 -5.12 18.36
C ALA A 44 8.29 -3.96 17.37
N LEU A 45 9.22 -2.99 17.41
CA LEU A 45 9.30 -1.90 16.43
C LEU A 45 9.49 -2.44 15.01
N ILE A 46 10.45 -3.34 14.80
CA ILE A 46 10.68 -3.94 13.47
C ILE A 46 9.45 -4.71 13.00
N TYR A 47 8.85 -5.54 13.86
CA TYR A 47 7.64 -6.32 13.52
C TYR A 47 6.48 -5.43 13.10
N SER A 48 6.27 -4.32 13.82
CA SER A 48 5.21 -3.37 13.51
C SER A 48 5.41 -2.65 12.19
N LEU A 49 6.64 -2.52 11.69
CA LEU A 49 6.99 -1.87 10.41
C LEU A 49 6.85 -2.80 9.19
N ILE A 50 6.86 -4.13 9.39
CA ILE A 50 6.75 -5.11 8.29
C ILE A 50 5.50 -4.88 7.42
N PRO A 51 4.28 -4.68 7.97
CA PRO A 51 3.09 -4.43 7.16
C PRO A 51 3.27 -3.22 6.25
N PHE A 52 3.86 -2.14 6.76
CA PHE A 52 4.08 -0.92 5.99
C PHE A 52 5.06 -1.14 4.83
N ILE A 53 6.18 -1.81 5.07
CA ILE A 53 7.17 -2.13 4.03
C ILE A 53 6.54 -3.03 2.96
N MET A 54 5.78 -4.05 3.36
CA MET A 54 5.07 -4.93 2.43
C MET A 54 4.04 -4.18 1.58
N GLY A 55 3.27 -3.26 2.18
CA GLY A 55 2.31 -2.44 1.45
C GLY A 55 2.95 -1.53 0.41
N ILE A 56 4.09 -0.92 0.73
CA ILE A 56 4.87 -0.15 -0.23
C ILE A 56 5.35 -1.06 -1.37
N LEU A 57 5.90 -2.24 -1.06
CA LEU A 57 6.43 -3.17 -2.06
C LEU A 57 5.33 -3.59 -3.06
N ILE A 58 4.12 -3.84 -2.56
CA ILE A 58 2.95 -4.19 -3.38
C ILE A 58 2.49 -3.01 -4.26
N SER A 59 2.70 -1.77 -3.82
CA SER A 59 2.30 -0.58 -4.59
C SER A 59 3.21 -0.26 -5.79
N ILE A 60 4.47 -0.70 -5.78
CA ILE A 60 5.45 -0.47 -6.85
C ILE A 60 4.95 -1.00 -8.21
N PRO A 61 4.52 -2.27 -8.35
CA PRO A 61 3.98 -2.75 -9.62
C PRO A 61 2.71 -1.98 -10.05
N GLY A 62 1.89 -1.53 -9.10
CA GLY A 62 0.73 -0.67 -9.38
C GLY A 62 1.10 0.67 -10.03
N TRP A 63 2.19 1.30 -9.57
CA TRP A 63 2.74 2.51 -10.18
C TRP A 63 3.25 2.29 -11.60
N PHE A 64 3.95 1.17 -11.85
CA PHE A 64 4.38 0.82 -13.19
C PHE A 64 3.20 0.64 -14.13
N TRP A 65 2.18 -0.10 -13.70
CA TRP A 65 0.97 -0.32 -14.50
C TRP A 65 0.21 0.98 -14.79
N LYS A 66 0.13 1.88 -13.81
CA LYS A 66 -0.45 3.22 -14.00
C LYS A 66 0.27 4.00 -15.09
N ARG A 67 1.61 4.00 -15.06
CA ARG A 67 2.45 4.71 -16.04
C ARG A 67 2.28 4.15 -17.45
N GLU A 68 2.18 2.83 -17.59
CA GLU A 68 1.97 2.18 -18.89
C GLU A 68 0.56 2.44 -19.44
N ALA A 69 -0.47 2.35 -18.59
CA ALA A 69 -1.84 2.66 -18.98
C ALA A 69 -1.97 4.12 -19.48
N GLN A 70 -1.34 5.08 -18.80
CA GLN A 70 -1.33 6.48 -19.22
C GLN A 70 -0.57 6.71 -20.54
N LYS A 71 0.50 5.95 -20.81
CA LYS A 71 1.23 6.02 -22.09
C LYS A 71 0.40 5.48 -23.26
N HIS A 72 -0.38 4.43 -23.04
CA HIS A 72 -1.26 3.87 -24.08
C HIS A 72 -2.43 4.81 -24.41
N ASP A 73 -3.03 5.44 -23.41
CA ASP A 73 -4.13 6.40 -23.62
C ASP A 73 -3.65 7.66 -24.37
N ASN A 74 -2.45 8.17 -24.06
CA ASN A 74 -1.86 9.32 -24.77
C ASN A 74 -1.40 9.01 -26.20
N LYS A 75 -1.20 7.74 -26.55
CA LYS A 75 -0.86 7.33 -27.93
C LYS A 75 -2.10 7.12 -28.81
N GLN A 76 -3.29 7.00 -28.21
CA GLN A 76 -4.57 6.84 -28.92
C GLN A 76 -5.36 8.15 -29.06
N LYS A 77 -4.79 9.27 -28.61
CA LYS A 77 -5.29 10.63 -28.81
C LYS A 77 -4.54 11.30 -29.96
#